data_AF-A0A2S7ZCQ7-F1
#
_entry.id   AF-A0A2S7ZCQ7-F1
#
_cell.length_a   1.000
_cell.length_b   1.000
_cell.length_c   1.000
_cell.angle_alpha   90.00
_cell.angle_beta   90.00
_cell.angle_gamma   90.00
#
_symmetry.space_group_name_H-M   'P 1'
#
loop_
_entity.id
_entity.type
_entity.pdbx_description
1 polymer ?
#
loop_
_entity_poly.entity_id
_entity_poly.type
_entity_poly.pdbx_seq_one_letter_code
_entity_poly.pdbx_strand_id
1 'polypeptide(L)'
;MDTMECINNNIEAQLRGERIRNLNWDKVAEHIVNHGPNIMVYAGINEDWENTCGVIYDHGEVIHNDAYATSTWGTPSIFTYVEGKNKKIDGKDGYFIYADEHIYDWTESALKVVQGE
;
A
#
# COMPACT_ATOMS: atom_id res chain seq x y z
N MET A 1 7.73 -4.99 -14.99
CA MET A 1 8.58 -6.14 -14.66
C MET A 1 7.85 -7.41 -15.10
N ASP A 2 8.55 -8.43 -15.58
CA ASP A 2 7.88 -9.71 -15.88
C ASP A 2 7.77 -10.59 -14.62
N THR A 3 6.87 -11.60 -14.65
CA THR A 3 6.61 -12.45 -13.48
C THR A 3 7.86 -13.18 -12.98
N MET A 4 8.78 -13.58 -13.86
CA MET A 4 9.99 -14.30 -13.46
C MET A 4 11.01 -13.38 -12.82
N GLU A 5 11.12 -12.15 -13.30
CA GLU A 5 11.98 -11.11 -12.71
C GLU A 5 11.51 -10.76 -11.28
N CYS A 6 10.20 -10.65 -11.04
CA CYS A 6 9.63 -10.44 -9.70
C CYS A 6 9.95 -11.58 -8.73
N ILE A 7 9.82 -12.84 -9.18
CA ILE A 7 10.17 -14.03 -8.40
C ILE A 7 11.66 -14.04 -8.05
N ASN A 8 12.53 -13.75 -9.01
CA ASN A 8 13.98 -13.72 -8.78
C ASN A 8 14.37 -12.63 -7.78
N ASN A 9 13.80 -11.43 -7.89
CA ASN A 9 14.05 -10.33 -6.94
C ASN A 9 13.64 -10.70 -5.52
N ASN A 10 12.50 -11.38 -5.34
CA ASN A 10 12.08 -11.88 -4.03
C ASN A 10 13.05 -12.92 -3.46
N ILE A 11 13.45 -13.90 -4.27
CA ILE A 11 14.41 -14.95 -3.86
C ILE A 11 15.75 -14.33 -3.45
N GLU A 12 16.28 -13.41 -4.25
CA GLU A 12 17.54 -12.71 -3.93
C GLU A 12 17.43 -11.91 -2.63
N ALA A 13 16.33 -11.17 -2.44
CA ALA A 13 16.11 -10.39 -1.23
C ALA A 13 16.06 -11.28 0.02
N GLN A 14 15.38 -12.43 -0.07
CA GLN A 14 15.35 -13.42 1.01
C GLN A 14 16.75 -14.00 1.30
N LEU A 15 17.54 -14.32 0.27
CA LEU A 15 18.92 -14.81 0.43
C LEU A 15 19.85 -13.75 1.03
N ARG A 16 19.61 -12.46 0.75
CA ARG A 16 20.34 -11.32 1.34
C ARG A 16 19.90 -11.00 2.77
N GLY A 17 18.83 -11.64 3.27
CA GLY A 17 18.24 -11.32 4.56
C GLY A 17 17.61 -9.93 4.60
N GLU A 18 17.07 -9.46 3.47
CA GLU A 18 16.32 -8.21 3.45
C GLU A 18 15.09 -8.30 4.35
N ARG A 19 14.83 -7.22 5.10
CA ARG A 19 13.71 -7.17 6.06
C ARG A 19 12.41 -6.94 5.31
N ILE A 20 11.34 -7.55 5.81
CA ILE A 20 9.98 -7.37 5.27
C ILE A 20 9.61 -5.89 5.39
N ARG A 21 9.04 -5.34 4.32
CA ARG A 21 8.45 -4.01 4.27
C ARG A 21 6.94 -4.19 4.13
N ASN A 22 6.19 -3.63 5.06
CA ASN A 22 4.73 -3.56 5.01
C ASN A 22 4.29 -2.13 4.74
N LEU A 23 3.15 -1.98 4.08
CA LEU A 23 2.44 -0.71 4.04
C LEU A 23 2.10 -0.28 5.47
N ASN A 24 2.35 0.99 5.79
CA ASN A 24 1.99 1.58 7.06
C ASN A 24 0.51 1.94 7.05
N TRP A 25 -0.33 0.96 7.36
CA TRP A 25 -1.79 1.09 7.33
C TRP A 25 -2.32 2.21 8.21
N ASP A 26 -1.74 2.45 9.39
CA ASP A 26 -2.16 3.56 10.27
C ASP A 26 -1.93 4.91 9.59
N LYS A 27 -0.77 5.10 8.95
CA LYS A 27 -0.46 6.32 8.21
C LYS A 27 -1.33 6.49 6.95
N VAL A 28 -1.72 5.38 6.31
CA VAL A 28 -2.68 5.40 5.21
C VAL A 28 -4.06 5.82 5.69
N ALA A 29 -4.52 5.30 6.83
CA ALA A 29 -5.78 5.69 7.44
C ALA A 29 -5.79 7.20 7.80
N GLU A 30 -4.72 7.69 8.43
CA GLU A 30 -4.54 9.12 8.70
C GLU A 30 -4.56 9.96 7.41
N HIS A 31 -3.92 9.47 6.34
CA HIS A 31 -3.93 10.14 5.04
C HIS A 31 -5.36 10.28 4.49
N ILE A 32 -6.16 9.21 4.56
CA ILE A 32 -7.55 9.20 4.08
C ILE A 32 -8.40 10.17 4.88
N VAL A 33 -8.35 10.09 6.21
CA VAL A 33 -9.11 10.99 7.09
C VAL A 33 -8.79 12.47 6.81
N ASN A 34 -7.51 12.79 6.60
CA ASN A 34 -7.07 14.16 6.31
C ASN A 34 -7.55 14.69 4.95
N HIS A 35 -7.75 13.82 3.96
CA HIS A 35 -8.23 14.22 2.62
C HIS A 35 -9.76 14.14 2.49
N GLY A 36 -10.42 13.46 3.42
CA GLY A 36 -11.87 13.24 3.42
C GLY A 36 -12.29 12.10 2.50
N PRO A 37 -13.59 11.73 2.51
CA PRO A 37 -14.04 10.49 1.89
C PRO A 37 -14.07 10.51 0.36
N ASN A 38 -14.10 11.68 -0.28
CA ASN A 38 -14.24 11.81 -1.75
C ASN A 38 -12.89 11.66 -2.48
N ILE A 39 -12.20 10.56 -2.19
CA ILE A 39 -10.94 10.17 -2.79
C ILE A 39 -10.96 8.69 -3.14
N MET A 40 -10.05 8.29 -4.01
CA MET A 40 -9.74 6.89 -4.27
C MET A 40 -8.25 6.67 -3.99
N VAL A 41 -7.93 5.63 -3.21
CA VAL A 41 -6.56 5.28 -2.82
C VAL A 41 -6.21 3.90 -3.34
N TYR A 42 -5.11 3.83 -4.07
CA TYR A 42 -4.50 2.59 -4.52
C TYR A 42 -3.28 2.29 -3.66
N ALA A 43 -3.02 1.02 -3.40
CA ALA A 43 -1.74 0.55 -2.88
C ALA A 43 -1.07 -0.37 -3.89
N GLY A 44 0.24 -0.53 -3.76
CA GLY A 44 1.03 -1.46 -4.57
C GLY A 44 2.52 -1.38 -4.23
N ILE A 45 3.32 -2.16 -4.94
CA ILE A 45 4.77 -2.13 -4.86
C ILE A 45 5.28 -1.20 -5.96
N ASN A 46 5.98 -0.12 -5.60
CA ASN A 46 6.40 0.93 -6.55
C ASN A 46 7.16 0.39 -7.76
N GLU A 47 8.02 -0.59 -7.52
CA GLU A 47 8.90 -1.21 -8.51
C GLU A 47 8.16 -2.20 -9.44
N ASP A 48 6.92 -2.58 -9.12
CA ASP A 48 6.06 -3.43 -9.96
C ASP A 48 4.60 -3.01 -9.93
N TRP A 49 4.36 -1.70 -10.04
CA TRP A 49 3.05 -1.12 -9.82
C TRP A 49 1.97 -1.75 -10.73
N GLU A 50 2.28 -1.98 -12.00
CA GLU A 50 1.34 -2.52 -12.99
C GLU A 50 0.78 -3.90 -12.62
N ASN A 51 1.55 -4.73 -11.93
CA ASN A 51 1.14 -6.09 -11.54
C ASN A 51 0.70 -6.20 -10.08
N THR A 52 1.01 -5.18 -9.26
CA THR A 52 0.82 -5.25 -7.81
C THR A 52 -0.20 -4.25 -7.27
N CYS A 53 -0.61 -3.27 -8.08
CA CYS A 53 -1.51 -2.24 -7.64
C CYS A 53 -2.97 -2.72 -7.57
N GLY A 54 -3.70 -2.17 -6.60
CA GLY A 54 -5.13 -2.35 -6.45
C GLY A 54 -5.75 -1.29 -5.55
N VAL A 55 -7.07 -1.19 -5.57
CA VAL A 55 -7.81 -0.20 -4.78
C VAL A 55 -7.87 -0.67 -3.33
N ILE A 56 -7.54 0.21 -2.39
CA ILE A 56 -7.67 -0.06 -0.95
C ILE A 56 -8.72 0.82 -0.28
N TYR A 57 -9.13 1.91 -0.93
CA TYR A 57 -10.19 2.79 -0.47
C TYR A 57 -10.86 3.48 -1.64
N ASP A 58 -12.19 3.52 -1.65
CA ASP A 58 -13.00 4.13 -2.70
C ASP A 58 -14.19 4.89 -2.12
N HIS A 59 -14.19 6.22 -2.22
CA HIS A 59 -15.32 7.09 -1.90
C HIS A 59 -16.05 6.81 -0.55
N GLY A 60 -15.32 6.56 0.54
CA GLY A 60 -15.91 6.22 1.84
C GLY A 60 -15.83 4.75 2.21
N GLU A 61 -15.51 3.87 1.27
CA GLU A 61 -15.49 2.43 1.44
C GLU A 61 -14.06 1.88 1.54
N VAL A 62 -13.82 1.01 2.53
CA VAL A 62 -12.57 0.25 2.65
C VAL A 62 -12.63 -0.97 1.74
N ILE A 63 -11.60 -1.14 0.91
CA ILE A 63 -11.48 -2.27 -0.02
C ILE A 63 -10.38 -3.20 0.46
N HIS A 64 -10.66 -4.50 0.40
CA HIS A 64 -9.81 -5.58 0.92
C HIS A 64 -9.28 -6.46 -0.22
N ASN A 65 -8.07 -7.00 -0.03
CA ASN A 65 -7.46 -8.03 -0.87
C ASN A 65 -7.29 -7.70 -2.37
N ASP A 66 -7.29 -6.42 -2.74
CA ASP A 66 -7.12 -6.00 -4.14
C ASP A 66 -5.67 -5.60 -4.48
N ALA A 67 -4.82 -5.37 -3.47
CA ALA A 67 -3.45 -4.85 -3.64
C ALA A 67 -2.40 -5.67 -2.90
N TYR A 68 -1.15 -5.64 -3.40
CA TYR A 68 0.00 -6.11 -2.62
C TYR A 68 0.48 -5.02 -1.67
N ALA A 69 0.27 -5.23 -0.37
CA ALA A 69 0.65 -4.28 0.68
C ALA A 69 1.97 -4.62 1.39
N THR A 70 2.69 -5.65 0.94
CA THR A 70 3.91 -6.11 1.60
C THR A 70 4.90 -6.70 0.60
N SER A 71 6.20 -6.48 0.85
CA SER A 71 7.27 -7.00 0.01
C SER A 71 8.58 -7.14 0.77
N THR A 72 9.40 -8.11 0.37
CA THR A 72 10.80 -8.28 0.78
C THR A 72 11.77 -7.60 -0.18
N TRP A 73 11.33 -7.21 -1.38
CA TRP A 73 12.22 -6.77 -2.47
C TRP A 73 11.89 -5.36 -2.99
N GLY A 74 10.64 -4.92 -2.88
CA GLY A 74 10.19 -3.60 -3.32
C GLY A 74 9.61 -2.77 -2.17
N THR A 75 9.13 -1.58 -2.52
CA THR A 75 8.67 -0.54 -1.62
C THR A 75 7.14 -0.43 -1.70
N PRO A 76 6.40 -0.90 -0.67
CA PRO A 76 4.96 -0.63 -0.57
C PRO A 76 4.68 0.87 -0.54
N SER A 77 3.68 1.32 -1.28
CA SER A 77 3.32 2.74 -1.40
C SER A 77 1.86 2.91 -1.80
N ILE A 78 1.38 4.15 -1.77
CA ILE A 78 0.01 4.49 -2.18
C ILE A 78 -0.01 5.54 -3.28
N PHE A 79 -1.04 5.53 -4.12
CA PHE A 79 -1.43 6.66 -4.98
C PHE A 79 -2.85 7.09 -4.64
N THR A 80 -3.03 8.38 -4.38
CA THR A 80 -4.35 8.97 -4.07
C THR A 80 -4.84 9.83 -5.22
N TYR A 81 -6.11 9.65 -5.60
CA TYR A 81 -6.82 10.46 -6.57
C TYR A 81 -7.93 11.23 -5.86
N VAL A 82 -7.95 12.55 -6.04
CA VAL A 82 -9.00 13.41 -5.49
C VAL A 82 -10.00 13.74 -6.59
N GLU A 83 -11.27 13.38 -6.36
CA GLU A 83 -12.35 13.63 -7.31
C GLU A 83 -12.47 15.13 -7.64
N GLY A 84 -12.77 15.45 -8.90
CA GLY A 84 -12.93 16.82 -9.37
C GLY A 84 -11.63 17.63 -9.47
N LYS A 85 -10.48 17.09 -9.02
CA LYS A 85 -9.17 17.76 -9.13
C LYS A 85 -8.23 17.10 -10.14
N ASN A 86 -8.56 15.91 -10.65
CA ASN A 86 -7.70 15.10 -11.55
C ASN A 86 -6.24 15.06 -11.09
N LYS A 87 -6.02 15.10 -9.77
CA LYS A 87 -4.68 15.22 -9.18
C LYS A 87 -4.30 13.90 -8.53
N LYS A 88 -3.21 13.33 -9.02
CA LYS A 88 -2.50 12.22 -8.38
C LYS A 88 -1.63 12.79 -7.26
N ILE A 89 -1.72 12.18 -6.08
CA ILE A 89 -0.82 12.41 -4.96
C ILE A 89 -0.03 11.13 -4.74
N ASP A 90 1.27 11.19 -5.00
CA ASP A 90 2.15 10.05 -4.76
C ASP A 90 2.45 9.96 -3.27
N GLY A 91 2.00 8.88 -2.65
CA GLY A 91 2.49 8.43 -1.37
C GLY A 91 3.89 7.90 -1.56
N LYS A 92 4.88 8.80 -1.55
CA LYS A 92 6.33 8.48 -1.61
C LYS A 92 6.72 7.41 -0.58
N ASP A 93 8.00 7.03 -0.54
CA ASP A 93 8.67 6.09 0.40
C ASP A 93 8.33 6.22 1.90
N GLY A 94 7.57 7.23 2.33
CA GLY A 94 7.11 7.38 3.70
C GLY A 94 5.91 6.53 4.12
N TYR A 95 5.34 5.69 3.24
CA TYR A 95 4.15 4.88 3.55
C TYR A 95 4.45 3.41 3.82
N PHE A 96 5.71 3.03 4.05
CA PHE A 96 6.05 1.68 4.51
C PHE A 96 6.76 1.69 5.87
N ILE A 97 6.76 0.53 6.51
CA ILE A 97 7.51 0.20 7.73
C ILE A 97 8.23 -1.13 7.56
N TYR A 98 9.36 -1.29 8.23
CA TYR A 98 9.98 -2.61 8.35
C TYR A 98 9.22 -3.45 9.39
N ALA A 99 9.08 -4.74 9.11
CA ALA A 99 8.38 -5.68 9.97
C ALA A 99 9.10 -7.04 9.99
N ASP A 100 8.70 -7.88 10.95
CA ASP A 100 9.18 -9.25 11.07
C ASP A 100 8.20 -10.26 10.41
N GLU A 101 6.99 -9.81 10.05
CA GLU A 101 5.96 -10.61 9.39
C GLU A 101 5.25 -9.82 8.28
N HIS A 102 4.69 -10.54 7.32
CA HIS A 102 3.91 -9.97 6.23
C HIS A 102 2.50 -9.55 6.71
N ILE A 103 2.13 -8.31 6.44
CA ILE A 103 0.76 -7.81 6.65
C ILE A 103 0.15 -7.55 5.27
N TYR A 104 -0.85 -8.35 4.91
CA TYR A 104 -1.45 -8.36 3.56
C TYR A 104 -2.65 -7.41 3.41
N ASP A 105 -3.26 -6.99 4.52
CA ASP A 105 -4.52 -6.25 4.52
C ASP A 105 -4.55 -5.27 5.70
N TRP A 106 -5.60 -4.44 5.74
CA TRP A 106 -5.84 -3.44 6.78
C TRP A 106 -5.66 -3.99 8.21
N THR A 107 -4.91 -3.26 9.03
CA THR A 107 -4.80 -3.56 10.46
C THR A 107 -6.05 -3.09 11.21
N GLU A 108 -6.37 -3.73 12.33
CA GLU A 108 -7.50 -3.31 13.18
C GLU A 108 -7.38 -1.86 13.65
N SER A 109 -6.16 -1.38 13.91
CA SER A 109 -5.88 0.00 14.30
C SER A 109 -6.21 0.99 13.18
N ALA A 110 -5.82 0.68 11.95
CA ALA A 110 -6.09 1.52 10.79
C ALA A 110 -7.58 1.55 10.44
N LEU A 111 -8.28 0.42 10.59
CA LEU A 111 -9.73 0.33 10.37
C LEU A 111 -10.50 1.26 11.31
N LYS A 112 -10.15 1.25 12.60
CA LYS A 112 -10.76 2.16 13.59
C LYS A 112 -10.60 3.63 13.20
N VAL A 113 -9.39 4.01 12.77
CA VAL A 113 -9.10 5.38 12.33
C VAL A 113 -9.93 5.77 11.11
N VAL A 114 -9.98 4.92 10.08
CA VAL A 114 -10.67 5.26 8.81
C VAL A 114 -12.20 5.18 8.94
N GLN A 115 -12.71 4.34 9.83
CA GLN A 115 -14.15 4.17 10.09
C GLN A 115 -14.68 5.12 11.18
N GLY A 116 -13.81 5.76 11.95
CA GLY A 116 -14.16 6.70 13.01
C GLY A 116 -14.64 6.03 14.31
N GLU A 117 -14.11 4.84 14.61
CA GLU A 117 -14.37 4.07 15.84
C GLU A 117 -13.26 4.26 16.89
#